data_AF-A0A5N5QRF2-F1
#
_entry.id   AF-A0A5N5QRF2-F1
#
_cell.length_a   1.000
_cell.length_b   1.000
_cell.length_c   1.000
_cell.angle_alpha   90.00
_cell.angle_beta   90.00
_cell.angle_gamma   90.00
#
_symmetry.space_group_name_H-M   'P 1'
#
loop_
_entity.id
_entity.type
_entity.pdbx_description
1 polymer ?
#
loop_
_entity_poly.entity_id
_entity_poly.type
_entity_poly.pdbx_seq_one_letter_code
_entity_poly.pdbx_strand_id
1 'polypeptide(L)'
;MRPLTEDESKTVFAKLANYIGKNLVHLVDRQDENYCFRLHRDRVYYLSESAMRMAISVARPNLVSLGTCLGKFSKSGKFKLHITALDYLAQYAKYKVGISPFPTAKLGRSEIPSDIWIKPNGEMPFLYGNHVVKAHLGRITEDTPEHQGVVVFNMNDVPLVRTMPLSIPSRSSYGLVHFIGHHCGFHPMIGFGVTSRSTVDTRKLDPTAIIVFHQADVGEYLRDEGTLF
;
A
#
# COMPACT_ATOMS: atom_id res chain seq x y z
N MET A 1 18.46 -14.22 -5.12
CA MET A 1 17.08 -14.04 -5.63
C MET A 1 16.85 -14.93 -6.85
N ARG A 2 15.61 -15.39 -7.08
CA ARG A 2 15.16 -16.07 -8.30
C ARG A 2 13.95 -15.35 -8.92
N PRO A 3 13.62 -15.54 -10.21
CA PRO A 3 12.30 -15.18 -10.72
C PRO A 3 11.19 -15.98 -10.01
N LEU A 4 9.97 -15.45 -10.06
CA LEU A 4 8.76 -16.18 -9.70
C LEU A 4 8.42 -17.17 -10.82
N THR A 5 7.76 -18.28 -10.49
CA THR A 5 7.08 -19.12 -11.50
C THR A 5 5.81 -18.44 -12.00
N GLU A 6 5.19 -18.95 -13.06
CA GLU A 6 3.90 -18.43 -13.51
C GLU A 6 2.80 -18.53 -12.42
N ASP A 7 2.77 -19.59 -11.63
CA ASP A 7 1.68 -19.80 -10.67
C ASP A 7 1.89 -18.97 -9.39
N GLU A 8 3.15 -18.73 -9.03
CA GLU A 8 3.53 -17.72 -8.04
C GLU A 8 3.17 -16.31 -8.53
N SER A 9 3.40 -15.98 -9.80
CA SER A 9 3.05 -14.66 -10.34
C SER A 9 1.52 -14.47 -10.43
N LYS A 10 0.78 -15.46 -10.92
CA LYS A 10 -0.70 -15.48 -10.94
C LYS A 10 -1.29 -15.26 -9.54
N THR A 11 -0.77 -15.95 -8.51
CA THR A 11 -1.27 -15.80 -7.13
C THR A 11 -0.90 -14.45 -6.48
N VAL A 12 0.29 -13.90 -6.74
CA VAL A 12 0.65 -12.54 -6.32
C VAL A 12 -0.23 -11.52 -7.02
N PHE A 13 -0.30 -11.54 -8.35
CA PHE A 13 -1.08 -10.56 -9.12
C PHE A 13 -2.57 -10.63 -8.81
N ALA A 14 -3.15 -11.80 -8.55
CA ALA A 14 -4.53 -11.90 -8.07
C ALA A 14 -4.75 -11.21 -6.71
N LYS A 15 -3.83 -11.38 -5.74
CA LYS A 15 -3.93 -10.69 -4.43
C LYS A 15 -3.70 -9.18 -4.54
N LEU A 16 -2.89 -8.71 -5.50
CA LEU A 16 -2.69 -7.28 -5.78
C LEU A 16 -3.90 -6.66 -6.52
N ALA A 17 -4.47 -7.37 -7.51
CA ALA A 17 -5.64 -6.92 -8.26
C ALA A 17 -6.85 -6.63 -7.35
N ASN A 18 -6.95 -7.32 -6.20
CA ASN A 18 -7.98 -7.07 -5.19
C ASN A 18 -7.87 -5.70 -4.49
N TYR A 19 -6.80 -4.94 -4.69
CA TYR A 19 -6.65 -3.55 -4.17
C TYR A 19 -6.50 -2.52 -5.30
N ILE A 20 -5.64 -2.78 -6.29
CA ILE A 20 -5.33 -1.82 -7.37
C ILE A 20 -6.04 -2.11 -8.71
N GLY A 21 -6.74 -3.25 -8.82
CA GLY A 21 -7.52 -3.60 -10.01
C GLY A 21 -6.71 -3.59 -11.30
N LYS A 22 -7.20 -2.85 -12.31
CA LYS A 22 -6.55 -2.71 -13.63
C LYS A 22 -5.25 -1.90 -13.60
N ASN A 23 -4.99 -1.14 -12.54
CA ASN A 23 -3.83 -0.24 -12.44
C ASN A 23 -2.50 -0.99 -12.20
N LEU A 24 -2.54 -2.32 -12.13
CA LEU A 24 -1.38 -3.22 -12.05
C LEU A 24 -0.29 -2.94 -13.10
N VAL A 25 -0.67 -2.48 -14.29
CA VAL A 25 0.27 -2.15 -15.38
C VAL A 25 1.27 -1.07 -14.93
N HIS A 26 0.81 -0.05 -14.20
CA HIS A 26 1.67 1.05 -13.72
C HIS A 26 2.66 0.65 -12.61
N LEU A 27 2.53 -0.57 -12.07
CA LEU A 27 3.50 -1.15 -11.13
C LEU A 27 4.64 -1.89 -11.85
N VAL A 28 4.52 -2.16 -13.15
CA VAL A 28 5.57 -2.78 -13.97
C VAL A 28 6.14 -1.74 -14.94
N ASP A 29 5.26 -1.14 -15.72
CA ASP A 29 5.57 -0.20 -16.79
C ASP A 29 5.61 1.23 -16.26
N ARG A 30 6.70 1.58 -15.58
CA ARG A 30 7.03 2.95 -15.18
C ARG A 30 7.87 3.64 -16.25
N GLN A 31 7.68 4.94 -16.42
CA GLN A 31 8.42 5.75 -17.41
C GLN A 31 9.89 5.98 -17.02
N ASP A 32 10.25 5.83 -15.73
CA ASP A 32 11.60 6.08 -15.23
C ASP A 32 12.54 4.87 -15.39
N GLU A 33 12.11 3.70 -14.93
CA GLU A 33 12.87 2.46 -14.91
C GLU A 33 11.93 1.25 -14.82
N ASN A 34 12.27 0.14 -15.47
CA ASN A 34 11.58 -1.13 -15.32
C ASN A 34 11.68 -1.67 -13.88
N TYR A 35 10.56 -2.15 -13.34
CA TYR A 35 10.53 -2.88 -12.07
C TYR A 35 10.21 -4.36 -12.27
N CYS A 36 10.86 -5.22 -11.48
CA CYS A 36 10.68 -6.67 -11.55
C CYS A 36 10.40 -7.28 -10.17
N PHE A 37 9.64 -8.38 -10.16
CA PHE A 37 9.42 -9.19 -8.98
C PHE A 37 10.48 -10.30 -8.88
N ARG A 38 11.01 -10.52 -7.68
CA ARG A 38 11.95 -11.62 -7.39
C ARG A 38 11.61 -12.29 -6.06
N LEU A 39 11.83 -13.60 -5.99
CA LEU A 39 11.60 -14.39 -4.77
C LEU A 39 12.93 -14.71 -4.08
N HIS A 40 12.95 -14.60 -2.74
CA HIS A 40 14.05 -15.03 -1.89
C HIS A 40 13.53 -15.38 -0.48
N ARG A 41 13.92 -16.56 0.04
CA ARG A 41 13.46 -17.08 1.35
C ARG A 41 11.93 -16.99 1.52
N ASP A 42 11.21 -17.41 0.48
CA ASP A 42 9.74 -17.39 0.33
C ASP A 42 9.07 -16.00 0.41
N ARG A 43 9.86 -14.91 0.48
CA ARG A 43 9.40 -13.53 0.36
C ARG A 43 9.51 -13.02 -1.07
N VAL A 44 8.55 -12.21 -1.49
CA VAL A 44 8.51 -11.55 -2.80
C VAL A 44 8.99 -10.11 -2.62
N TYR A 45 10.05 -9.77 -3.34
CA TYR A 45 10.63 -8.44 -3.40
C TYR A 45 10.26 -7.76 -4.71
N TYR A 46 10.06 -6.45 -4.61
CA TYR A 46 9.81 -5.51 -5.69
C TYR A 46 11.01 -4.54 -5.77
N LEU A 47 11.66 -4.52 -6.92
CA LEU A 47 12.96 -3.88 -7.13
C LEU A 47 13.12 -3.47 -8.59
N SER A 48 13.93 -2.46 -8.87
CA SER A 48 14.23 -2.08 -10.24
C SER A 48 15.31 -2.96 -10.87
N GLU A 49 15.40 -2.96 -12.20
CA GLU A 49 16.32 -3.84 -12.93
C GLU A 49 17.80 -3.48 -12.71
N SER A 50 18.15 -2.21 -12.49
CA SER A 50 19.51 -1.80 -12.11
C SER A 50 19.92 -2.36 -10.74
N ALA A 51 19.04 -2.26 -9.74
CA ALA A 51 19.24 -2.84 -8.40
C ALA A 51 19.39 -4.37 -8.49
N MET A 52 18.58 -5.04 -9.30
CA MET A 52 18.69 -6.48 -9.57
C MET A 52 20.06 -6.84 -10.15
N ARG A 53 20.55 -6.09 -11.14
CA ARG A 53 21.86 -6.34 -11.79
C ARG A 53 23.03 -6.16 -10.82
N MET A 54 23.00 -5.15 -9.96
CA MET A 54 24.02 -4.98 -8.91
C MET A 54 24.01 -6.14 -7.90
N ALA A 55 22.83 -6.61 -7.50
CA ALA A 55 22.67 -7.70 -6.53
C ALA A 55 23.16 -9.07 -7.01
N ILE A 56 23.49 -9.25 -8.30
CA ILE A 56 24.12 -10.48 -8.83
C ILE A 56 25.50 -10.71 -8.18
N SER A 57 26.20 -9.64 -7.76
CA SER A 57 27.48 -9.72 -7.06
C SER A 57 27.40 -10.35 -5.65
N VAL A 58 26.22 -10.42 -5.04
CA VAL A 58 26.04 -10.86 -3.65
C VAL A 58 25.62 -12.33 -3.60
N ALA A 59 26.41 -13.14 -2.89
CA ALA A 59 26.12 -14.55 -2.69
C ALA A 59 24.76 -14.79 -2.00
N ARG A 60 24.02 -15.81 -2.44
CA ARG A 60 22.67 -16.14 -1.95
C ARG A 60 22.49 -16.22 -0.41
N PRO A 61 23.43 -16.77 0.40
CA PRO A 61 23.28 -16.77 1.86
C PRO A 61 23.48 -15.39 2.50
N ASN A 62 24.31 -14.53 1.89
CA ASN A 62 24.66 -13.21 2.42
C ASN A 62 23.60 -12.15 2.09
N LEU A 63 22.85 -12.34 1.00
CA LEU A 63 21.71 -11.51 0.65
C LEU A 63 20.55 -11.77 1.63
N VAL A 64 20.12 -10.74 2.36
CA VAL A 64 18.97 -10.79 3.29
C VAL A 64 17.70 -10.31 2.56
N SER A 65 17.65 -9.02 2.26
CA SER A 65 16.59 -8.33 1.52
C SER A 65 17.18 -7.41 0.43
N LEU A 66 16.39 -7.04 -0.57
CA LEU A 66 16.77 -6.04 -1.60
C LEU A 66 15.51 -5.42 -2.21
N GLY A 67 15.45 -4.09 -2.29
CA GLY A 67 14.21 -3.40 -2.64
C GLY A 67 13.13 -3.59 -1.57
N THR A 68 11.87 -3.48 -1.96
CA THR A 68 10.73 -3.53 -1.04
C THR A 68 10.16 -4.94 -0.96
N CYS A 69 10.09 -5.52 0.23
CA CYS A 69 9.31 -6.74 0.47
C CYS A 69 7.81 -6.41 0.26
N LEU A 70 7.10 -7.12 -0.61
CA LEU A 70 5.64 -6.95 -0.76
C LEU A 70 4.85 -7.94 0.08
N GLY A 71 5.44 -9.09 0.42
CA GLY A 71 4.72 -10.19 1.05
C GLY A 71 5.53 -11.47 1.10
N LYS A 72 4.97 -12.50 1.74
CA LYS A 72 5.54 -13.85 1.80
C LYS A 72 4.54 -14.91 1.42
N PHE A 73 5.01 -15.97 0.79
CA PHE A 73 4.24 -17.19 0.61
C PHE A 73 4.15 -17.96 1.93
N SER A 74 2.96 -18.49 2.23
CA SER A 74 2.82 -19.50 3.28
C SER A 74 3.28 -20.86 2.78
N LYS A 75 3.52 -21.80 3.70
CA LYS A 75 3.79 -23.22 3.38
C LYS A 75 2.66 -23.88 2.57
N SER A 76 1.49 -23.26 2.49
CA SER A 76 0.33 -23.69 1.69
C SER A 76 0.20 -22.95 0.34
N GLY A 77 1.25 -22.26 -0.11
CA GLY A 77 1.25 -21.52 -1.39
C GLY A 77 0.41 -20.24 -1.41
N LYS A 78 -0.16 -19.81 -0.27
CA LYS A 78 -0.98 -18.58 -0.20
C LYS A 78 -0.10 -17.36 0.07
N PHE A 79 -0.20 -16.33 -0.76
CA PHE A 79 0.55 -15.08 -0.59
C PHE A 79 -0.09 -14.18 0.50
N LYS A 80 0.63 -13.90 1.61
CA LYS A 80 0.30 -12.83 2.57
C LYS A 80 1.01 -11.56 2.13
N LEU A 81 0.25 -10.49 1.90
CA LEU A 81 0.77 -9.14 1.71
C LEU A 81 1.33 -8.59 3.05
N HIS A 82 2.44 -7.86 3.02
CA HIS A 82 2.99 -7.12 4.17
C HIS A 82 2.72 -5.63 4.06
N ILE A 83 2.75 -4.92 5.20
CA ILE A 83 2.51 -3.47 5.24
C ILE A 83 3.44 -2.65 4.34
N THR A 84 4.66 -3.13 4.10
CA THR A 84 5.67 -2.55 3.19
C THR A 84 5.21 -2.41 1.74
N ALA A 85 4.13 -3.08 1.32
CA ALA A 85 3.50 -2.86 0.02
C ALA A 85 2.66 -1.58 -0.09
N LEU A 86 2.35 -0.93 1.05
CA LEU A 86 1.36 0.15 1.15
C LEU A 86 1.72 1.37 0.29
N ASP A 87 2.96 1.86 0.38
CA ASP A 87 3.42 3.05 -0.36
C ASP A 87 3.25 2.90 -1.88
N TYR A 88 3.44 1.69 -2.42
CA TYR A 88 3.32 1.42 -3.85
C TYR A 88 1.88 1.18 -4.26
N LEU A 89 1.11 0.39 -3.51
CA LEU A 89 -0.26 0.05 -3.88
C LEU A 89 -1.24 1.20 -3.66
N ALA A 90 -1.06 1.98 -2.59
CA ALA A 90 -1.92 3.13 -2.30
C ALA A 90 -1.65 4.35 -3.21
N GLN A 91 -0.65 4.31 -4.10
CA GLN A 91 -0.57 5.25 -5.23
C GLN A 91 -1.61 4.93 -6.30
N TYR A 92 -1.92 3.65 -6.52
CA TYR A 92 -2.69 3.14 -7.66
C TYR A 92 -3.99 2.42 -7.27
N ALA A 93 -4.43 2.50 -6.01
CA ALA A 93 -5.67 1.88 -5.53
C ALA A 93 -6.85 2.25 -6.44
N LYS A 94 -7.57 1.22 -6.94
CA LYS A 94 -8.79 1.38 -7.76
C LYS A 94 -9.84 2.22 -7.02
N TYR A 95 -9.76 2.15 -5.70
CA TYR A 95 -10.61 2.78 -4.72
C TYR A 95 -9.86 3.95 -4.05
N LYS A 96 -9.33 4.92 -4.82
CA LYS A 96 -8.79 6.19 -4.26
C LYS A 96 -9.16 7.45 -5.07
N VAL A 97 -9.90 8.38 -4.46
CA VAL A 97 -10.08 9.74 -5.01
C VAL A 97 -8.97 10.64 -4.48
N GLY A 98 -8.15 11.18 -5.38
CA GLY A 98 -7.10 12.13 -5.01
C GLY A 98 -7.61 13.56 -4.86
N ILE A 99 -7.04 14.31 -3.91
CA ILE A 99 -7.02 15.77 -3.97
C ILE A 99 -5.72 16.15 -4.69
N SER A 100 -5.83 16.72 -5.90
CA SER A 100 -4.70 17.39 -6.56
C SER A 100 -4.40 18.70 -5.83
N PRO A 101 -3.12 19.06 -5.60
CA PRO A 101 -2.75 20.27 -4.84
C PRO A 101 -2.97 21.59 -5.63
N PHE A 102 -3.76 21.57 -6.70
CA PHE A 102 -4.17 22.77 -7.44
C PHE A 102 -5.64 23.09 -7.12
N PRO A 103 -5.96 24.32 -6.67
CA PRO A 103 -7.34 24.78 -6.51
C PRO A 103 -7.96 25.12 -7.88
N THR A 104 -8.07 24.13 -8.77
CA THR A 104 -8.78 24.28 -10.04
C THR A 104 -10.24 24.58 -9.74
N ALA A 105 -10.75 25.69 -10.28
CA ALA A 105 -12.04 26.24 -9.90
C ALA A 105 -13.21 25.29 -10.17
N LYS A 106 -14.29 25.48 -9.38
CA LYS A 106 -15.56 24.76 -9.42
C LYS A 106 -15.99 24.35 -10.84
N LEU A 107 -15.86 23.06 -11.16
CA LEU A 107 -16.59 22.42 -12.24
C LEU A 107 -17.26 21.16 -11.68
N GLY A 108 -18.57 21.04 -11.87
CA GLY A 108 -19.39 20.01 -11.24
C GLY A 108 -19.14 18.62 -11.81
N ARG A 109 -18.12 17.92 -11.28
CA ARG A 109 -17.97 16.47 -11.45
C ARG A 109 -18.52 15.76 -10.23
N SER A 110 -19.45 14.86 -10.46
CA SER A 110 -19.83 13.83 -9.51
C SER A 110 -18.70 12.80 -9.33
N GLU A 111 -18.80 11.98 -8.27
CA GLU A 111 -18.38 10.56 -8.25
C GLU A 111 -16.85 10.27 -8.29
N ILE A 112 -16.27 9.66 -7.23
CA ILE A 112 -16.08 8.19 -6.99
C ILE A 112 -14.68 7.70 -7.47
N PRO A 113 -14.06 6.65 -6.89
CA PRO A 113 -14.01 6.17 -5.49
C PRO A 113 -12.53 6.07 -4.99
N SER A 114 -12.06 5.83 -3.75
CA SER A 114 -12.53 5.76 -2.34
C SER A 114 -11.47 6.47 -1.44
N ASP A 115 -10.92 6.03 -0.28
CA ASP A 115 -10.79 4.75 0.45
C ASP A 115 -11.65 4.70 1.76
N ILE A 116 -11.26 3.92 2.80
CA ILE A 116 -11.92 3.87 4.12
C ILE A 116 -11.19 4.71 5.17
N TRP A 117 -11.93 5.65 5.78
CA TRP A 117 -11.41 6.62 6.74
C TRP A 117 -11.84 6.25 8.17
N ILE A 118 -10.87 6.08 9.07
CA ILE A 118 -11.08 5.76 10.49
C ILE A 118 -11.08 7.06 11.32
N LYS A 119 -12.05 7.18 12.23
CA LYS A 119 -12.11 8.25 13.26
C LYS A 119 -10.97 8.09 14.27
N PRO A 120 -10.51 9.17 14.93
CA PRO A 120 -9.37 9.11 15.86
C PRO A 120 -9.48 8.03 16.94
N ASN A 121 -10.67 7.86 17.52
CA ASN A 121 -10.99 6.86 18.54
C ASN A 121 -10.73 5.39 18.08
N GLY A 122 -10.69 5.15 16.77
CA GLY A 122 -10.47 3.83 16.16
C GLY A 122 -9.08 3.59 15.59
N GLU A 123 -8.21 4.61 15.52
CA GLU A 123 -6.84 4.48 14.98
C GLU A 123 -6.03 3.47 15.78
N MET A 124 -5.93 3.69 17.10
CA MET A 124 -5.14 2.87 18.01
C MET A 124 -5.61 1.40 18.04
N PRO A 125 -6.91 1.08 18.16
CA PRO A 125 -7.40 -0.29 17.97
C PRO A 125 -6.90 -0.96 16.68
N PHE A 126 -6.93 -0.26 15.54
CA PHE A 126 -6.51 -0.81 14.26
C PHE A 126 -4.98 -1.00 14.17
N LEU A 127 -4.19 -0.07 14.71
CA LEU A 127 -2.72 -0.17 14.83
C LEU A 127 -2.26 -1.30 15.79
N TYR A 128 -3.13 -1.71 16.73
CA TYR A 128 -2.91 -2.92 17.53
C TYR A 128 -3.43 -4.20 16.86
N GLY A 129 -3.87 -4.15 15.59
CA GLY A 129 -4.31 -5.30 14.80
C GLY A 129 -5.80 -5.65 14.91
N ASN A 130 -6.62 -4.83 15.57
CA ASN A 130 -8.05 -5.09 15.70
C ASN A 130 -8.81 -4.73 14.42
N HIS A 131 -10.00 -5.32 14.26
CA HIS A 131 -10.88 -5.05 13.13
C HIS A 131 -11.62 -3.70 13.29
N VAL A 132 -12.01 -3.08 12.17
CA VAL A 132 -12.72 -1.79 12.19
C VAL A 132 -14.20 -2.02 12.42
N VAL A 133 -14.73 -1.55 13.55
CA VAL A 133 -16.17 -1.54 13.86
C VAL A 133 -16.85 -0.28 13.34
N LYS A 134 -18.17 -0.35 13.08
CA LYS A 134 -18.95 0.76 12.50
C LYS A 134 -18.88 2.06 13.31
N ALA A 135 -18.80 2.00 14.64
CA ALA A 135 -18.63 3.18 15.50
C ALA A 135 -17.38 4.01 15.11
N HIS A 136 -16.31 3.33 14.73
CA HIS A 136 -15.01 3.92 14.35
C HIS A 136 -14.94 4.34 12.88
N LEU A 137 -15.92 3.94 12.05
CA LEU A 137 -16.00 4.33 10.65
C LEU A 137 -16.32 5.83 10.54
N GLY A 138 -15.45 6.58 9.88
CA GLY A 138 -15.66 7.98 9.52
C GLY A 138 -16.36 8.10 8.17
N ARG A 139 -15.67 7.64 7.12
CA ARG A 139 -16.18 7.60 5.74
C ARG A 139 -15.85 6.25 5.11
N ILE A 140 -16.87 5.56 4.60
CA ILE A 140 -16.73 4.53 3.57
C ILE A 140 -17.15 5.15 2.23
N THR A 141 -16.64 4.62 1.14
CA THR A 141 -17.01 5.08 -0.20
C THR A 141 -17.94 4.10 -0.88
N GLU A 142 -18.86 4.67 -1.65
CA GLU A 142 -19.99 4.04 -2.33
C GLU A 142 -19.53 2.97 -3.33
N ASP A 143 -20.44 2.03 -3.64
CA ASP A 143 -20.24 0.87 -4.53
C ASP A 143 -19.03 -0.04 -4.25
N THR A 144 -18.46 0.02 -3.04
CA THR A 144 -17.51 -1.00 -2.56
C THR A 144 -18.28 -2.30 -2.24
N PRO A 145 -17.99 -3.44 -2.92
CA PRO A 145 -18.68 -4.69 -2.64
C PRO A 145 -18.16 -5.36 -1.36
N GLU A 146 -18.84 -6.43 -0.94
CA GLU A 146 -18.41 -7.30 0.15
C GLU A 146 -17.15 -8.10 -0.24
N HIS A 147 -16.27 -8.34 0.72
CA HIS A 147 -14.97 -9.04 0.57
C HIS A 147 -13.98 -8.38 -0.40
N GLN A 148 -14.15 -7.08 -0.67
CA GLN A 148 -13.22 -6.26 -1.46
C GLN A 148 -11.98 -5.90 -0.65
N GLY A 149 -10.79 -6.00 -1.25
CA GLY A 149 -9.57 -5.42 -0.70
C GLY A 149 -9.63 -3.89 -0.73
N VAL A 150 -9.37 -3.26 0.42
CA VAL A 150 -9.48 -1.81 0.65
C VAL A 150 -8.25 -1.30 1.40
N VAL A 151 -7.91 -0.03 1.21
CA VAL A 151 -6.85 0.64 1.98
C VAL A 151 -7.50 1.49 3.07
N VAL A 152 -6.83 1.56 4.21
CA VAL A 152 -7.33 2.18 5.44
C VAL A 152 -6.53 3.46 5.71
N PHE A 153 -7.25 4.56 5.91
CA PHE A 153 -6.71 5.91 6.08
C PHE A 153 -7.17 6.54 7.40
N ASN A 154 -6.40 7.51 7.88
CA ASN A 154 -6.77 8.34 9.03
C ASN A 154 -7.69 9.50 8.60
N MET A 155 -8.67 9.87 9.44
CA MET A 155 -9.37 11.16 9.32
C MET A 155 -8.50 12.36 9.72
N ASN A 156 -7.42 12.16 10.48
CA ASN A 156 -6.44 13.20 10.77
C ASN A 156 -5.39 13.28 9.65
N ASP A 157 -5.14 14.48 9.13
CA ASP A 157 -4.10 14.78 8.12
C ASP A 157 -2.67 14.77 8.70
N VAL A 158 -2.41 13.90 9.68
CA VAL A 158 -1.16 13.81 10.43
C VAL A 158 -0.24 12.78 9.75
N PRO A 159 0.89 13.18 9.13
CA PRO A 159 1.75 12.25 8.40
C PRO A 159 2.52 11.32 9.37
N LEU A 160 1.93 10.18 9.73
CA LEU A 160 2.46 9.25 10.73
C LEU A 160 3.80 8.61 10.34
N VAL A 161 4.03 8.33 9.05
CA VAL A 161 5.35 7.94 8.52
C VAL A 161 5.54 8.53 7.12
N ARG A 162 6.63 9.29 6.92
CA ARG A 162 7.28 9.44 5.61
C ARG A 162 8.76 9.80 5.77
N THR A 163 9.56 8.81 6.13
CA THR A 163 11.03 8.94 6.12
C THR A 163 11.53 9.14 4.69
N MET A 164 11.91 10.38 4.39
CA MET A 164 12.75 10.87 3.29
C MET A 164 12.91 9.96 2.04
N PRO A 165 12.47 10.38 0.84
CA PRO A 165 13.04 9.80 -0.37
C PRO A 165 14.55 10.08 -0.37
N LEU A 166 15.37 9.03 -0.39
CA LEU A 166 16.83 9.13 -0.43
C LEU A 166 17.28 9.63 -1.81
N SER A 167 17.17 10.94 -2.04
CA SER A 167 17.67 11.59 -3.25
C SER A 167 19.20 11.56 -3.26
N ILE A 168 19.75 10.61 -4.02
CA ILE A 168 21.20 10.57 -4.31
C ILE A 168 21.60 11.91 -4.93
N PRO A 169 22.54 12.67 -4.34
CA PRO A 169 22.84 14.03 -4.77
C PRO A 169 23.59 14.04 -6.11
N SER A 170 22.85 14.23 -7.20
CA SER A 170 23.42 14.55 -8.51
C SER A 170 24.12 15.91 -8.45
N ARG A 171 25.45 15.90 -8.57
CA ARG A 171 26.30 17.10 -8.51
C ARG A 171 26.24 17.83 -9.86
N SER A 172 25.58 18.98 -9.91
CA SER A 172 25.69 19.94 -11.01
C SER A 172 26.61 21.10 -10.61
N SER A 173 27.39 21.61 -11.55
CA SER A 173 28.54 22.51 -11.27
C SER A 173 28.18 23.96 -10.93
N TYR A 174 26.90 24.30 -10.85
CA TYR A 174 26.42 25.66 -10.57
C TYR A 174 25.55 25.65 -9.31
N GLY A 175 26.01 26.36 -8.28
CA GLY A 175 25.57 26.19 -6.88
C GLY A 175 24.21 26.78 -6.50
N LEU A 176 23.16 26.56 -7.30
CA LEU A 176 21.78 26.94 -6.96
C LEU A 176 20.91 25.68 -6.80
N VAL A 177 20.77 25.20 -5.57
CA VAL A 177 20.01 23.98 -5.26
C VAL A 177 18.50 24.29 -5.26
N HIS A 178 17.90 24.24 -6.46
CA HIS A 178 16.48 24.49 -6.65
C HIS A 178 15.64 23.31 -6.15
N PHE A 179 15.36 23.27 -4.83
CA PHE A 179 14.41 22.33 -4.24
C PHE A 179 12.99 22.64 -4.73
N ILE A 180 12.57 22.00 -5.83
CA ILE A 180 11.16 21.96 -6.26
C ILE A 180 10.42 20.98 -5.35
N GLY A 181 10.24 21.38 -4.09
CA GLY A 181 9.55 20.61 -3.06
C GLY A 181 8.05 20.58 -3.33
N HIS A 182 7.59 19.65 -4.17
CA HIS A 182 6.17 19.37 -4.33
C HIS A 182 5.59 18.75 -3.05
N HIS A 183 5.11 19.62 -2.15
CA HIS A 183 4.34 19.27 -0.96
C HIS A 183 2.95 18.75 -1.35
N CYS A 184 2.88 17.54 -1.90
CA CYS A 184 1.64 16.77 -1.91
C CYS A 184 1.26 16.44 -0.46
N GLY A 185 0.00 16.70 -0.08
CA GLY A 185 -0.54 16.30 1.21
C GLY A 185 -0.64 14.78 1.34
N PHE A 186 0.34 14.16 2.00
CA PHE A 186 0.35 12.73 2.29
C PHE A 186 -0.55 12.44 3.50
N HIS A 187 -1.83 12.24 3.22
CA HIS A 187 -2.76 11.61 4.17
C HIS A 187 -2.18 10.25 4.59
N PRO A 188 -2.06 9.97 5.90
CA PRO A 188 -1.45 8.73 6.39
C PRO A 188 -2.33 7.52 6.04
N MET A 189 -1.78 6.61 5.25
CA MET A 189 -2.33 5.28 5.08
C MET A 189 -1.96 4.46 6.33
N ILE A 190 -2.94 3.94 7.05
CA ILE A 190 -2.74 3.16 8.29
C ILE A 190 -2.55 1.67 7.98
N GLY A 191 -3.13 1.16 6.89
CA GLY A 191 -2.97 -0.25 6.53
C GLY A 191 -3.88 -0.77 5.43
N PHE A 192 -3.94 -2.10 5.33
CA PHE A 192 -4.80 -2.85 4.43
C PHE A 192 -5.93 -3.55 5.19
N GLY A 193 -7.09 -3.63 4.57
CA GLY A 193 -8.23 -4.38 5.07
C GLY A 193 -9.03 -5.06 3.97
N VAL A 194 -10.05 -5.83 4.37
CA VAL A 194 -11.04 -6.43 3.49
C VAL A 194 -12.43 -6.09 4.03
N THR A 195 -13.35 -5.64 3.16
CA THR A 195 -14.72 -5.31 3.58
C THR A 195 -15.48 -6.55 4.09
N SER A 196 -16.15 -6.40 5.22
CA SER A 196 -17.01 -7.45 5.78
C SER A 196 -18.41 -7.47 5.17
N ARG A 197 -18.85 -6.36 4.54
CA ARG A 197 -20.16 -6.14 3.93
C ARG A 197 -20.09 -5.12 2.79
N SER A 198 -21.18 -5.00 2.05
CA SER A 198 -21.40 -3.89 1.10
C SER A 198 -21.50 -2.53 1.81
N THR A 199 -21.36 -1.46 1.04
CA THR A 199 -21.61 -0.08 1.47
C THR A 199 -23.05 0.17 1.93
N VAL A 200 -24.01 -0.43 1.23
CA VAL A 200 -25.45 -0.29 1.48
C VAL A 200 -25.83 -0.94 2.82
N ASP A 201 -25.23 -2.07 3.15
CA ASP A 201 -25.53 -2.80 4.39
C ASP A 201 -24.71 -2.28 5.57
N THR A 202 -23.49 -1.78 5.33
CA THR A 202 -22.71 -1.00 6.30
C THR A 202 -23.52 0.14 6.91
N ARG A 203 -24.35 0.83 6.11
CA ARG A 203 -25.26 1.89 6.59
C ARG A 203 -26.33 1.39 7.57
N LYS A 204 -26.74 0.12 7.49
CA LYS A 204 -27.81 -0.49 8.31
C LYS A 204 -27.33 -1.20 9.59
N LEU A 205 -26.10 -1.71 9.60
CA LEU A 205 -25.53 -2.50 10.72
C LEU A 205 -25.46 -1.77 12.08
N ASP A 206 -25.31 -2.52 13.17
CA ASP A 206 -25.06 -2.01 14.52
C ASP A 206 -23.70 -1.29 14.66
N PRO A 207 -23.54 -0.35 15.61
CA PRO A 207 -22.27 0.35 15.85
C PRO A 207 -21.09 -0.57 16.21
N THR A 208 -21.37 -1.71 16.82
CA THR A 208 -20.38 -2.74 17.21
C THR A 208 -20.01 -3.70 16.08
N ALA A 209 -20.76 -3.71 14.97
CA ALA A 209 -20.52 -4.62 13.87
C ALA A 209 -19.19 -4.30 13.16
N ILE A 210 -18.43 -5.34 12.83
CA ILE A 210 -17.20 -5.23 12.03
C ILE A 210 -17.57 -4.83 10.61
N ILE A 211 -16.94 -3.77 10.09
CA ILE A 211 -17.06 -3.27 8.70
C ILE A 211 -15.82 -3.62 7.86
N VAL A 212 -14.65 -3.70 8.50
CA VAL A 212 -13.39 -4.05 7.81
C VAL A 212 -12.62 -5.08 8.64
N PHE A 213 -12.38 -6.24 8.03
CA PHE A 213 -11.40 -7.21 8.52
C PHE A 213 -10.00 -6.67 8.31
N HIS A 214 -9.20 -6.64 9.37
CA HIS A 214 -7.79 -6.27 9.32
C HIS A 214 -6.99 -7.25 8.43
N GLN A 215 -5.92 -6.77 7.77
CA GLN A 215 -4.96 -7.62 7.04
C GLN A 215 -3.50 -7.30 7.40
N ALA A 216 -3.14 -6.02 7.44
CA ALA A 216 -1.83 -5.49 7.85
C ALA A 216 -1.97 -4.01 8.21
N ASP A 217 -1.12 -3.50 9.11
CA ASP A 217 -1.14 -2.10 9.57
C ASP A 217 0.28 -1.57 9.85
N VAL A 218 0.45 -0.25 9.93
CA VAL A 218 1.74 0.42 10.18
C VAL A 218 2.35 0.07 11.55
N GLY A 219 1.55 -0.38 12.52
CA GLY A 219 2.03 -0.97 13.77
C GLY A 219 2.68 -2.35 13.60
N GLU A 220 2.59 -3.03 12.44
CA GLU A 220 3.35 -4.25 12.13
C GLU A 220 4.87 -3.93 12.19
N TYR A 221 5.30 -2.73 11.79
CA TYR A 221 6.70 -2.26 11.90
C TYR A 221 7.21 -2.23 13.34
N LEU A 222 6.36 -1.93 14.33
CA LEU A 222 6.74 -1.84 15.75
C LEU A 222 6.60 -3.19 16.50
N ARG A 223 6.09 -4.22 15.84
CA ARG A 223 5.73 -5.51 16.47
C ARG A 223 6.45 -6.73 15.88
N ASP A 224 6.82 -6.69 14.60
CA ASP A 224 7.37 -7.86 13.90
C ASP A 224 8.40 -7.49 12.82
N GLU A 225 9.43 -6.72 13.20
CA GLU A 225 10.58 -6.37 12.34
C GLU A 225 11.16 -7.60 11.63
N GLY A 226 11.22 -8.75 12.33
CA GLY A 226 11.78 -10.00 11.86
C GLY A 226 11.01 -10.69 10.72
N THR A 227 9.72 -10.37 10.50
CA THR A 227 9.00 -10.85 9.30
C THR A 227 8.87 -9.82 8.18
N LEU A 228 9.33 -8.59 8.39
CA LEU A 228 9.34 -7.52 7.38
C LEU A 228 10.65 -7.49 6.58
N PHE A 229 11.82 -7.63 7.25
CA PHE A 229 13.16 -7.49 6.65
C PHE A 229 13.91 -8.80 6.38
#